data_AF-A0A6Y4QBH7-F1
#
_entry.id   AF-A0A6Y4QBH7-F1
#
_cell.length_a   1.000
_cell.length_b   1.000
_cell.length_c   1.000
_cell.angle_alpha   90.00
_cell.angle_beta   90.00
_cell.angle_gamma   90.00
#
_symmetry.space_group_name_H-M   'P 1'
#
loop_
_entity.id
_entity.type
_entity.pdbx_description
1 polymer ?
#
loop_
_entity_poly.entity_id
_entity_poly.type
_entity_poly.pdbx_seq_one_letter_code
_entity_poly.pdbx_strand_id
1 'polypeptide(L)'
;MNETIAFRPEGRASIKDVVVNYTLASLDELEQLHPALNLLAHPSIVRGSHDFFVRCYDAGVQHAQAGAAETVAVLLDSLPQERQRSGLLCAAAGRLDALRQPLTHNRLCDLASQFCAGMADVDSETRSGFYTVRSISLPVYRRLLRDQHSHGVCLQQALLHLLAWKSDSPWARQQAQRLLWQGGVLGDKGEFALMTLDDELRERQIGWPGLWSLLAVTGFLAKFPAGPIFAD
;
A
#
# COMPACT_ATOMS: atom_id res chain seq x y z
N MET A 1 -26.53 -2.22 -9.68
CA MET A 1 -26.46 -0.75 -9.61
C MET A 1 -24.98 -0.39 -9.56
N ASN A 2 -24.41 0.04 -10.68
CA ASN A 2 -23.00 0.42 -10.78
C ASN A 2 -22.85 1.87 -10.33
N GLU A 3 -22.43 2.07 -9.08
CA GLU A 3 -21.93 3.36 -8.64
C GLU A 3 -20.52 3.56 -9.20
N THR A 4 -20.45 4.07 -10.42
CA THR A 4 -19.24 4.68 -10.95
C THR A 4 -19.05 6.01 -10.21
N ILE A 5 -18.51 5.95 -9.00
CA ILE A 5 -18.07 7.14 -8.28
C ILE A 5 -16.90 7.72 -9.08
N ALA A 6 -17.23 8.65 -9.98
CA ALA A 6 -16.26 9.52 -10.62
C ALA A 6 -15.63 10.36 -9.50
N PHE A 7 -14.41 10.00 -9.11
CA PHE A 7 -13.60 10.77 -8.19
C PHE A 7 -13.43 12.19 -8.77
N ARG A 8 -14.18 13.15 -8.24
CA ARG A 8 -14.00 14.59 -8.49
C ARG A 8 -13.44 15.19 -7.20
N PRO A 9 -12.19 15.68 -7.19
CA PRO A 9 -11.65 16.32 -6.00
C PRO A 9 -12.45 17.58 -5.67
N GLU A 10 -12.95 17.67 -4.44
CA GLU A 10 -13.56 18.88 -3.90
C GLU A 10 -12.44 19.90 -3.60
N GLY A 11 -12.29 20.89 -4.49
CA GLY A 11 -11.30 21.96 -4.39
C GLY A 11 -10.39 22.06 -5.62
N ARG A 12 -9.79 23.23 -5.86
CA ARG A 12 -8.85 23.52 -6.98
C ARG A 12 -7.53 22.72 -6.91
N ALA A 13 -7.47 21.62 -6.19
CA ALA A 13 -6.28 20.77 -6.12
C ALA A 13 -6.16 19.97 -7.43
N SER A 14 -4.96 19.93 -8.00
CA SER A 14 -4.70 19.05 -9.14
C SER A 14 -4.86 17.59 -8.72
N ILE A 15 -5.26 16.71 -9.64
CA ILE A 15 -5.30 15.25 -9.40
C ILE A 15 -3.93 14.76 -8.93
N LYS A 16 -2.85 15.34 -9.47
CA LYS A 16 -1.48 15.12 -9.02
C LYS A 16 -1.31 15.38 -7.51
N ASP A 17 -1.75 16.55 -7.03
CA ASP A 17 -1.60 16.93 -5.62
C ASP A 17 -2.39 15.98 -4.73
N VAL A 18 -3.59 15.58 -5.17
CA VAL A 18 -4.43 14.63 -4.43
C VAL A 18 -3.78 13.27 -4.30
N VAL A 19 -3.25 12.72 -5.40
CA VAL A 19 -2.54 11.42 -5.38
C VAL A 19 -1.31 11.48 -4.48
N VAL A 20 -0.48 12.52 -4.63
CA VAL A 20 0.73 12.69 -3.82
C VAL A 20 0.38 12.83 -2.34
N ASN A 21 -0.64 13.63 -2.00
CA ASN A 21 -1.10 13.80 -0.62
C ASN A 21 -1.66 12.51 -0.03
N TYR A 22 -2.40 11.69 -0.80
CA TYR A 22 -2.86 10.38 -0.34
C TYR A 22 -1.71 9.42 -0.09
N THR A 23 -0.68 9.44 -0.93
CA THR A 23 0.52 8.64 -0.72
C THR A 23 1.23 9.06 0.56
N LEU A 24 1.50 10.36 0.73
CA LEU A 24 2.17 10.89 1.93
C LEU A 24 1.37 10.61 3.19
N ALA A 25 0.06 10.86 3.19
CA ALA A 25 -0.81 10.56 4.32
C ALA A 25 -0.73 9.08 4.72
N SER A 26 -0.69 8.15 3.76
CA SER A 26 -0.56 6.73 4.07
C SER A 26 0.80 6.36 4.67
N LEU A 27 1.88 7.08 4.34
CA LEU A 27 3.19 6.86 4.96
C LEU A 27 3.24 7.47 6.36
N ASP A 28 2.70 8.67 6.54
CA ASP A 28 2.64 9.34 7.84
C ASP A 28 1.83 8.53 8.85
N GLU A 29 0.71 7.93 8.42
CA GLU A 29 -0.08 6.99 9.24
C GLU A 29 0.76 5.79 9.72
N LEU A 30 1.72 5.30 8.93
CA LEU A 30 2.63 4.21 9.32
C LEU A 30 3.78 4.68 10.19
N GLU A 31 4.34 5.85 9.92
CA GLU A 31 5.41 6.45 10.71
C GLU A 31 4.95 6.65 12.17
N GLN A 32 3.66 6.94 12.38
CA GLN A 32 3.06 7.03 13.72
C GLN A 32 3.01 5.69 14.46
N LEU A 33 2.88 4.56 13.74
CA LEU A 33 2.85 3.22 14.33
C LEU A 33 4.24 2.64 14.57
N HIS A 34 5.23 3.06 13.79
CA HIS A 34 6.59 2.51 13.82
C HIS A 34 7.23 2.49 15.23
N PRO A 35 7.14 3.55 16.07
CA PRO A 35 7.73 3.52 17.42
C PRO A 35 7.19 2.42 18.33
N ALA A 36 5.98 1.93 18.04
CA ALA A 36 5.29 0.91 18.82
C ALA A 36 5.45 -0.51 18.25
N LEU A 37 5.83 -0.66 16.97
CA LEU A 37 5.89 -1.94 16.28
C LEU A 37 7.21 -2.11 15.52
N ASN A 38 7.99 -3.09 15.94
CA ASN A 38 9.32 -3.39 15.45
C ASN A 38 9.29 -4.09 14.09
N LEU A 39 8.20 -4.79 13.78
CA LEU A 39 7.91 -5.29 12.44
C LEU A 39 7.85 -4.18 11.38
N LEU A 40 7.59 -2.93 11.78
CA LEU A 40 7.56 -1.76 10.90
C LEU A 40 8.90 -1.01 10.86
N ALA A 41 9.97 -1.60 11.41
CA ALA A 41 11.29 -1.00 11.37
C ALA A 41 11.77 -0.80 9.93
N HIS A 42 12.08 0.46 9.63
CA HIS A 42 12.58 0.90 8.34
C HIS A 42 13.41 2.20 8.52
N PRO A 43 14.34 2.52 7.62
CA PRO A 43 15.07 3.79 7.61
C PRO A 43 14.10 4.97 7.49
N SER A 44 14.25 6.00 8.32
CA SER A 44 13.33 7.16 8.35
C SER A 44 13.10 7.76 6.96
N ILE A 45 11.83 7.82 6.54
CA ILE A 45 11.47 8.12 5.15
C ILE A 45 11.29 9.63 4.86
N VAL A 46 11.28 10.48 5.88
CA VAL A 46 10.62 11.79 5.84
C VAL A 46 11.26 12.85 4.92
N ARG A 47 12.57 12.83 4.61
CA ARG A 47 13.19 13.93 3.84
C ARG A 47 13.06 13.73 2.32
N GLY A 48 12.32 14.61 1.64
CA GLY A 48 12.22 14.66 0.16
C GLY A 48 11.11 13.80 -0.48
N SER A 49 10.25 13.16 0.31
CA SER A 49 9.21 12.23 -0.19
C SER A 49 8.20 12.89 -1.15
N HIS A 50 7.85 14.15 -0.94
CA HIS A 50 6.89 14.85 -1.81
C HIS A 50 7.42 14.99 -3.26
N ASP A 51 8.61 15.57 -3.44
CA ASP A 51 9.24 15.73 -4.76
C ASP A 51 9.43 14.39 -5.45
N PHE A 52 9.78 13.36 -4.68
CA PHE A 52 9.87 11.99 -5.17
C PHE A 52 8.54 11.49 -5.79
N PHE A 53 7.42 11.57 -5.06
CA PHE A 53 6.13 11.09 -5.59
C PHE A 53 5.61 11.97 -6.74
N VAL A 54 5.93 13.26 -6.73
CA VAL A 54 5.70 14.16 -7.86
C VAL A 54 6.41 13.67 -9.12
N ARG A 55 7.70 13.32 -9.01
CA ARG A 55 8.49 12.79 -10.13
C ARG A 55 7.98 11.44 -10.62
N CYS A 56 7.56 10.55 -9.72
CA CYS A 56 6.93 9.28 -10.12
C CYS A 56 5.65 9.52 -10.92
N TYR A 57 4.78 10.42 -10.43
CA TYR A 57 3.55 10.77 -11.13
C TYR A 57 3.85 11.35 -12.52
N ASP A 58 4.79 12.28 -12.63
CA ASP A 58 5.18 12.90 -13.91
C ASP A 58 5.78 11.87 -14.88
N ALA A 59 6.54 10.90 -14.40
CA ALA A 59 7.03 9.79 -15.23
C ALA A 59 5.87 8.97 -15.82
N GLY A 60 4.80 8.77 -15.06
CA GLY A 60 3.55 8.17 -15.54
C GLY A 60 2.87 8.98 -16.65
N VAL A 61 2.77 10.31 -16.47
CA VAL A 61 2.23 11.22 -17.48
C VAL A 61 3.07 11.17 -18.77
N GLN A 62 4.40 11.21 -18.65
CA GLN A 62 5.32 11.11 -19.78
C GLN A 62 5.19 9.75 -20.50
N HIS A 63 5.04 8.66 -19.75
CA HIS A 63 4.80 7.34 -20.32
C HIS A 63 3.50 7.32 -21.15
N ALA A 64 2.45 8.05 -20.74
CA ALA A 64 1.22 8.15 -21.54
C ALA A 64 1.45 8.89 -22.88
N GLN A 65 2.30 9.90 -22.88
CA GLN A 65 2.56 10.77 -24.03
C GLN A 65 3.58 10.21 -25.02
N ALA A 66 4.63 9.56 -24.52
CA ALA A 66 5.75 9.06 -25.32
C ALA A 66 5.74 7.54 -25.55
N GLY A 67 4.92 6.78 -24.81
CA GLY A 67 4.87 5.32 -24.91
C GLY A 67 6.12 4.58 -24.41
N ALA A 68 7.11 5.28 -23.86
CA ALA A 68 8.37 4.71 -23.42
C ALA A 68 8.25 4.09 -22.01
N ALA A 69 8.27 2.77 -21.92
CA ALA A 69 8.33 2.02 -20.66
C ALA A 69 9.61 2.30 -19.85
N GLU A 70 10.69 2.72 -20.52
CA GLU A 70 12.01 2.95 -19.92
C GLU A 70 12.00 4.06 -18.86
N THR A 71 11.15 5.09 -18.98
CA THR A 71 11.15 6.24 -18.06
C THR A 71 10.74 5.86 -16.64
N VAL A 72 9.79 4.92 -16.50
CA VAL A 72 9.32 4.45 -15.19
C VAL A 72 10.33 3.47 -14.59
N ALA A 73 10.83 2.52 -15.37
CA ALA A 73 11.81 1.52 -14.91
C ALA A 73 13.12 2.18 -14.40
N VAL A 74 13.68 3.13 -15.16
CA VAL A 74 14.91 3.85 -14.77
C VAL A 74 14.72 4.64 -13.48
N LEU A 75 13.54 5.22 -13.26
CA LEU A 75 13.26 5.95 -12.05
C LEU A 75 13.17 5.01 -10.83
N LEU A 76 12.71 3.77 -11.01
CA LEU A 76 12.54 2.79 -9.93
C LEU A 76 13.84 2.12 -9.50
N ASP A 77 14.76 1.88 -10.42
CA ASP A 77 16.08 1.28 -10.13
C ASP A 77 16.97 2.19 -9.25
N SER A 78 16.64 3.48 -9.18
CA SER A 78 17.37 4.45 -8.35
C SER A 78 16.87 4.54 -6.89
N LEU A 79 15.89 3.71 -6.48
CA LEU A 79 15.10 3.94 -5.28
C LEU A 79 15.39 3.01 -4.11
N PRO A 80 15.18 3.48 -2.87
CA PRO A 80 15.00 2.61 -1.72
C PRO A 80 13.82 1.67 -1.94
N GLN A 81 14.03 0.37 -1.71
CA GLN A 81 13.06 -0.70 -1.95
C GLN A 81 11.70 -0.45 -1.28
N GLU A 82 11.70 0.20 -0.12
CA GLU A 82 10.49 0.48 0.68
C GLU A 82 9.49 1.42 -0.02
N ARG A 83 9.97 2.32 -0.89
CA ARG A 83 9.12 3.32 -1.56
C ARG A 83 8.79 2.99 -3.01
N GLN A 84 9.44 1.97 -3.58
CA GLN A 84 9.25 1.57 -4.97
C GLN A 84 7.77 1.27 -5.27
N ARG A 85 7.09 0.53 -4.39
CA ARG A 85 5.68 0.14 -4.56
C ARG A 85 4.74 1.35 -4.60
N SER A 86 4.90 2.30 -3.69
CA SER A 86 4.11 3.54 -3.69
C SER A 86 4.45 4.44 -4.88
N GLY A 87 5.73 4.51 -5.27
CA GLY A 87 6.17 5.24 -6.46
C GLY A 87 5.56 4.69 -7.75
N LEU A 88 5.52 3.36 -7.90
CA LEU A 88 4.84 2.67 -9.00
C LEU A 88 3.36 3.04 -9.12
N LEU A 89 2.65 3.10 -7.98
CA LEU A 89 1.25 3.48 -7.96
C LEU A 89 1.04 4.97 -8.30
N CYS A 90 1.95 5.85 -7.87
CA CYS A 90 1.94 7.26 -8.30
C CYS A 90 2.14 7.38 -9.82
N ALA A 91 3.08 6.63 -10.39
CA ALA A 91 3.28 6.58 -11.85
C ALA A 91 2.05 6.02 -12.56
N ALA A 92 1.42 4.98 -12.02
CA ALA A 92 0.20 4.42 -12.59
C ALA A 92 -0.92 5.47 -12.59
N ALA A 93 -1.08 6.22 -11.49
CA ALA A 93 -2.05 7.30 -11.40
C ALA A 93 -1.78 8.42 -12.42
N GLY A 94 -0.52 8.82 -12.60
CA GLY A 94 -0.13 9.82 -13.59
C GLY A 94 -0.48 9.42 -15.02
N ARG A 95 -0.20 8.16 -15.40
CA ARG A 95 -0.57 7.64 -16.72
C ARG A 95 -2.09 7.58 -16.90
N LEU A 96 -2.82 7.08 -15.91
CA LEU A 96 -4.28 7.00 -15.98
C LEU A 96 -4.92 8.39 -16.11
N ASP A 97 -4.46 9.38 -15.34
CA ASP A 97 -4.98 10.75 -15.42
C ASP A 97 -4.66 11.40 -16.77
N ALA A 98 -3.43 11.24 -17.27
CA ALA A 98 -3.05 11.75 -18.60
C ALA A 98 -3.95 11.18 -19.71
N LEU A 99 -4.38 9.92 -19.58
CA LEU A 99 -5.32 9.25 -20.49
C LEU A 99 -6.79 9.50 -20.16
N ARG A 100 -7.10 10.35 -19.17
CA ARG A 100 -8.46 10.64 -18.67
C ARG A 100 -9.23 9.38 -18.23
N GLN A 101 -8.52 8.39 -17.73
CA GLN A 101 -9.09 7.16 -17.20
C GLN A 101 -9.39 7.28 -15.70
N PRO A 102 -10.40 6.57 -15.19
CA PRO A 102 -10.76 6.62 -13.78
C PRO A 102 -9.66 6.01 -12.90
N LEU A 103 -9.32 6.73 -11.82
CA LEU A 103 -8.41 6.26 -10.78
C LEU A 103 -9.12 5.31 -9.83
N THR A 104 -9.04 4.02 -10.12
CA THR A 104 -9.58 2.94 -9.27
C THR A 104 -8.46 2.06 -8.78
N HIS A 105 -8.60 1.47 -7.59
CA HIS A 105 -7.51 0.66 -7.04
C HIS A 105 -7.15 -0.54 -7.93
N ASN A 106 -8.13 -1.20 -8.58
CA ASN A 106 -7.86 -2.29 -9.52
C ASN A 106 -7.00 -1.81 -10.71
N ARG A 107 -7.36 -0.69 -11.36
CA ARG A 107 -6.61 -0.14 -12.50
C ARG A 107 -5.20 0.31 -12.11
N LEU A 108 -5.07 0.93 -10.93
CA LEU A 108 -3.77 1.34 -10.39
C LEU A 108 -2.85 0.12 -10.21
N CYS A 109 -3.37 -0.95 -9.60
CA CYS A 109 -2.64 -2.19 -9.38
C CYS A 109 -2.25 -2.91 -10.68
N ASP A 110 -3.20 -3.03 -11.62
CA ASP A 110 -2.97 -3.73 -12.89
C ASP A 110 -1.93 -2.97 -13.74
N LEU A 111 -2.00 -1.64 -13.77
CA LEU A 111 -1.02 -0.82 -14.48
C LEU A 111 0.36 -0.82 -13.80
N ALA A 112 0.42 -0.77 -12.47
CA ALA A 112 1.69 -0.90 -11.76
C ALA A 112 2.38 -2.23 -12.08
N SER A 113 1.62 -3.34 -12.17
CA SER A 113 2.15 -4.64 -12.62
C SER A 113 2.65 -4.59 -14.07
N GLN A 114 1.92 -3.92 -14.97
CA GLN A 114 2.34 -3.77 -16.38
C GLN A 114 3.66 -3.02 -16.53
N PHE A 115 3.91 -1.97 -15.74
CA PHE A 115 5.22 -1.28 -15.75
C PHE A 115 6.38 -2.20 -15.39
N CYS A 116 6.11 -3.26 -14.62
CA CYS A 116 7.09 -4.23 -14.21
C CYS A 116 7.19 -5.44 -15.15
N ALA A 117 6.34 -5.55 -16.18
CA ALA A 117 6.31 -6.65 -17.15
C ALA A 117 7.51 -6.59 -18.10
N GLY A 118 8.70 -6.93 -17.58
CA GLY A 118 9.97 -6.86 -18.30
C GLY A 118 11.17 -6.62 -17.39
N MET A 119 10.93 -6.19 -16.14
CA MET A 119 11.97 -6.00 -15.14
C MET A 119 12.29 -7.32 -14.44
N ALA A 120 13.58 -7.68 -14.39
CA ALA A 120 14.05 -8.94 -13.80
C ALA A 120 13.97 -8.94 -12.25
N ASP A 121 14.20 -7.79 -11.62
CA ASP A 121 14.38 -7.67 -10.16
C ASP A 121 13.10 -7.21 -9.41
N VAL A 122 11.95 -7.28 -10.06
CA VAL A 122 10.67 -6.91 -9.41
C VAL A 122 10.13 -8.06 -8.59
N ASP A 123 9.82 -7.76 -7.33
CA ASP A 123 9.27 -8.69 -6.37
C ASP A 123 7.91 -9.27 -6.80
N SER A 124 7.61 -10.49 -6.34
CA SER A 124 6.44 -11.25 -6.76
C SER A 124 5.11 -10.56 -6.45
N GLU A 125 5.06 -9.76 -5.38
CA GLU A 125 3.84 -9.06 -4.98
C GLU A 125 3.54 -7.91 -5.94
N THR A 126 4.54 -7.11 -6.31
CA THR A 126 4.41 -6.06 -7.32
C THR A 126 4.04 -6.66 -8.68
N ARG A 127 4.71 -7.76 -9.09
CA ARG A 127 4.41 -8.46 -10.35
C ARG A 127 2.97 -8.98 -10.40
N SER A 128 2.43 -9.43 -9.26
CA SER A 128 1.04 -9.89 -9.14
C SER A 128 0.00 -8.76 -9.12
N GLY A 129 0.41 -7.50 -9.23
CA GLY A 129 -0.51 -6.36 -9.10
C GLY A 129 -1.04 -6.23 -7.67
N PHE A 130 -0.16 -6.43 -6.68
CA PHE A 130 -0.48 -6.36 -5.26
C PHE A 130 -1.60 -7.32 -4.84
N TYR A 131 -1.53 -8.58 -5.29
CA TYR A 131 -2.55 -9.58 -5.02
C TYR A 131 -2.79 -9.78 -3.51
N THR A 132 -1.73 -9.81 -2.70
CA THR A 132 -1.84 -9.93 -1.24
C THR A 132 -2.58 -8.74 -0.65
N VAL A 133 -2.27 -7.53 -1.10
CA VAL A 133 -2.98 -6.33 -0.62
C VAL A 133 -4.46 -6.39 -1.00
N ARG A 134 -4.77 -6.68 -2.26
CA ARG A 134 -6.14 -6.71 -2.79
C ARG A 134 -7.01 -7.79 -2.13
N SER A 135 -6.42 -8.93 -1.78
CA SER A 135 -7.16 -10.09 -1.24
C SER A 135 -7.16 -10.20 0.28
N ILE A 136 -6.17 -9.64 0.99
CA ILE A 136 -6.00 -9.83 2.44
C ILE A 136 -6.14 -8.51 3.20
N SER A 137 -5.24 -7.55 3.00
CA SER A 137 -5.18 -6.36 3.86
C SER A 137 -6.22 -5.30 3.52
N LEU A 138 -6.43 -5.00 2.23
CA LEU A 138 -7.34 -3.93 1.78
C LEU A 138 -8.82 -4.19 2.13
N PRO A 139 -9.38 -5.41 2.00
CA PRO A 139 -10.76 -5.66 2.42
C PRO A 139 -10.99 -5.44 3.92
N VAL A 140 -10.03 -5.86 4.75
CA VAL A 140 -10.06 -5.67 6.21
C VAL A 140 -10.02 -4.19 6.54
N TYR A 141 -9.04 -3.47 5.97
CA TYR A 141 -8.87 -2.04 6.17
C TYR A 141 -10.12 -1.24 5.79
N ARG A 142 -10.69 -1.50 4.59
CA ARG A 142 -11.92 -0.81 4.13
C ARG A 142 -13.12 -1.12 5.00
N ARG A 143 -13.26 -2.35 5.48
CA ARG A 143 -14.34 -2.71 6.40
C ARG A 143 -14.22 -1.88 7.68
N LEU A 144 -13.04 -1.81 8.28
CA LEU A 144 -12.83 -1.07 9.53
C LEU A 144 -13.02 0.44 9.35
N LEU A 145 -12.61 1.01 8.22
CA LEU A 145 -12.92 2.41 7.91
C LEU A 145 -14.42 2.67 7.83
N ARG A 146 -15.19 1.76 7.21
CA ARG A 146 -16.66 1.87 7.15
C ARG A 146 -17.28 1.78 8.54
N ASP A 147 -16.68 0.95 9.40
CA ASP A 147 -17.07 0.79 10.80
C ASP A 147 -16.53 1.94 11.70
N GLN A 148 -15.97 3.01 11.10
CA GLN A 148 -15.48 4.25 11.73
C GLN A 148 -14.30 4.09 12.70
N HIS A 149 -13.49 3.06 12.52
CA HIS A 149 -12.24 2.92 13.26
C HIS A 149 -11.15 3.88 12.77
N SER A 150 -10.19 4.21 13.65
CA SER A 150 -9.04 5.04 13.30
C SER A 150 -8.13 4.34 12.28
N HIS A 151 -7.39 5.12 11.50
CA HIS A 151 -6.42 4.59 10.52
C HIS A 151 -5.37 3.69 11.18
N GLY A 152 -4.91 4.03 12.39
CA GLY A 152 -3.98 3.22 13.17
C GLY A 152 -4.52 1.80 13.44
N VAL A 153 -5.75 1.70 13.95
CA VAL A 153 -6.41 0.40 14.18
C VAL A 153 -6.60 -0.36 12.87
N CYS A 154 -6.98 0.34 11.79
CA CYS A 154 -7.13 -0.27 10.46
C CYS A 154 -5.81 -0.88 9.96
N LEU A 155 -4.68 -0.18 10.12
CA LEU A 155 -3.34 -0.64 9.73
C LEU A 155 -2.87 -1.80 10.62
N GLN A 156 -3.05 -1.73 11.94
CA GLN A 156 -2.67 -2.79 12.87
C GLN A 156 -3.46 -4.08 12.61
N GLN A 157 -4.76 -3.98 12.37
CA GLN A 157 -5.56 -5.15 12.02
C GLN A 157 -5.16 -5.72 10.64
N ALA A 158 -4.93 -4.86 9.64
CA ALA A 158 -4.45 -5.28 8.33
C ALA A 158 -3.08 -5.99 8.42
N LEU A 159 -2.16 -5.48 9.23
CA LEU A 159 -0.88 -6.10 9.55
C LEU A 159 -1.07 -7.49 10.14
N LEU A 160 -1.95 -7.63 11.13
CA LEU A 160 -2.21 -8.90 11.78
C LEU A 160 -2.76 -9.95 10.79
N HIS A 161 -3.62 -9.53 9.86
CA HIS A 161 -4.06 -10.40 8.77
C HIS A 161 -2.90 -10.76 7.81
N LEU A 162 -2.03 -9.81 7.44
CA LEU A 162 -0.86 -10.15 6.63
C LEU A 162 0.02 -11.19 7.32
N LEU A 163 0.29 -11.04 8.62
CA LEU A 163 1.05 -12.04 9.38
C LEU A 163 0.37 -13.41 9.37
N ALA A 164 -0.93 -13.48 9.63
CA ALA A 164 -1.69 -14.71 9.74
C ALA A 164 -1.73 -15.56 8.47
N TRP A 165 -1.69 -14.93 7.28
CA TRP A 165 -1.84 -15.64 6.01
C TRP A 165 -0.60 -15.64 5.12
N LYS A 166 0.33 -14.70 5.31
CA LYS A 166 1.42 -14.45 4.36
C LYS A 166 2.82 -14.38 4.98
N SER A 167 2.96 -14.48 6.30
CA SER A 167 4.27 -14.64 6.92
C SER A 167 4.92 -15.97 6.52
N ASP A 168 6.21 -15.92 6.20
CA ASP A 168 7.01 -17.12 5.91
C ASP A 168 7.21 -18.00 7.15
N SER A 169 7.08 -17.44 8.35
CA SER A 169 7.18 -18.18 9.61
C SER A 169 5.85 -18.87 9.94
N PRO A 170 5.79 -20.21 10.01
CA PRO A 170 4.59 -20.92 10.43
C PRO A 170 4.16 -20.57 11.86
N TRP A 171 5.12 -20.30 12.73
CA TRP A 171 4.86 -19.88 14.11
C TRP A 171 4.18 -18.51 14.15
N ALA A 172 4.70 -17.54 13.38
CA ALA A 172 4.11 -16.19 13.30
C ALA A 172 2.67 -16.25 12.77
N ARG A 173 2.43 -17.07 11.73
CA ARG A 173 1.08 -17.33 11.22
C ARG A 173 0.15 -17.86 12.31
N GLN A 174 0.60 -18.86 13.06
CA GLN A 174 -0.21 -19.47 14.12
C GLN A 174 -0.54 -18.49 15.26
N GLN A 175 0.42 -17.68 15.71
CA GLN A 175 0.15 -16.69 16.76
C GLN A 175 -0.78 -15.58 16.28
N ALA A 176 -0.55 -15.07 15.06
CA ALA A 176 -1.43 -14.07 14.46
C ALA A 176 -2.87 -14.59 14.31
N GLN A 177 -3.05 -15.84 13.87
CA GLN A 177 -4.37 -16.49 13.78
C GLN A 177 -5.04 -16.64 15.15
N ARG A 178 -4.30 -17.02 16.19
CA ARG A 178 -4.83 -17.09 17.57
C ARG A 178 -5.30 -15.74 18.05
N LEU A 179 -4.52 -14.69 17.80
CA LEU A 179 -4.90 -13.32 18.17
C LEU A 179 -6.17 -12.89 17.41
N LEU A 180 -6.27 -13.21 16.11
CA LEU A 180 -7.48 -12.95 15.33
C LEU A 180 -8.71 -13.69 15.86
N TRP A 181 -8.58 -14.92 16.33
CA TRP A 181 -9.70 -15.65 16.97
C TRP A 181 -10.17 -15.00 18.26
N GLN A 182 -9.32 -14.23 18.93
CA GLN A 182 -9.68 -13.45 20.13
C GLN A 182 -10.26 -12.06 19.81
N GLY A 183 -10.50 -11.76 18.53
CA GLY A 183 -10.99 -10.45 18.07
C GLY A 183 -9.92 -9.57 17.43
N GLY A 184 -8.67 -10.04 17.36
CA GLY A 184 -7.55 -9.28 16.82
C GLY A 184 -7.26 -8.03 17.66
N VAL A 185 -6.95 -6.93 16.99
CA VAL A 185 -6.70 -5.63 17.63
C VAL A 185 -7.97 -5.08 18.29
N LEU A 186 -9.14 -5.44 17.78
CA LEU A 186 -10.44 -5.04 18.32
C LEU A 186 -10.88 -5.87 19.54
N GLY A 187 -10.19 -6.96 19.84
CA GLY A 187 -10.47 -7.81 20.99
C GLY A 187 -10.09 -7.14 22.31
N ASP A 188 -10.50 -7.74 23.42
CA ASP A 188 -10.12 -7.28 24.76
C ASP A 188 -8.58 -7.25 24.88
N LYS A 189 -8.02 -6.06 25.11
CA LYS A 189 -6.56 -5.80 25.15
C LYS A 189 -5.83 -6.18 23.84
N GLY A 190 -6.52 -6.13 22.69
CA GLY A 190 -5.98 -6.54 21.39
C GLY A 190 -4.73 -5.78 20.96
N GLU A 191 -4.68 -4.45 21.15
CA GLU A 191 -3.48 -3.65 20.86
C GLU A 191 -2.26 -4.10 21.68
N PHE A 192 -2.46 -4.34 22.98
CA PHE A 192 -1.39 -4.84 23.86
C PHE A 192 -0.93 -6.25 23.46
N ALA A 193 -1.87 -7.11 23.07
CA ALA A 193 -1.56 -8.44 22.58
C ALA A 193 -0.78 -8.40 21.26
N LEU A 194 -1.07 -7.44 20.37
CA LEU A 194 -0.28 -7.21 19.17
C LEU A 194 1.14 -6.74 19.49
N MET A 195 1.31 -5.81 20.43
CA MET A 195 2.64 -5.39 20.88
C MET A 195 3.44 -6.55 21.48
N THR A 196 2.79 -7.39 22.29
CA THR A 196 3.40 -8.60 22.85
C THR A 196 3.86 -9.56 21.75
N LEU A 197 3.03 -9.79 20.74
CA LEU A 197 3.39 -10.62 19.58
C LEU A 197 4.56 -10.01 18.80
N ASP A 198 4.60 -8.70 18.61
CA ASP A 198 5.68 -7.99 17.93
C ASP A 198 7.04 -8.13 18.67
N ASP A 199 7.03 -8.06 20.00
CA ASP A 199 8.21 -8.33 20.82
C ASP A 199 8.67 -9.80 20.69
N GLU A 200 7.76 -10.76 20.76
CA GLU A 200 8.09 -12.18 20.57
C GLU A 200 8.67 -12.47 19.17
N LEU A 201 8.17 -11.80 18.13
CA LEU A 201 8.70 -11.90 16.77
C LEU A 201 10.13 -11.36 16.71
N ARG A 202 10.40 -10.23 17.37
CA ARG A 202 11.75 -9.67 17.46
C ARG A 202 12.71 -10.62 18.19
N GLU A 203 12.31 -11.17 19.33
CA GLU A 203 13.12 -12.14 20.09
C GLU A 203 13.49 -13.37 19.25
N ARG A 204 12.60 -13.78 18.35
CA ARG A 204 12.80 -14.90 17.44
C ARG A 204 13.51 -14.53 16.15
N GLN A 205 13.89 -13.26 15.99
CA GLN A 205 14.50 -12.72 14.78
C GLN A 205 13.62 -12.93 13.53
N ILE A 206 12.30 -12.94 13.72
CA ILE A 206 11.33 -13.05 12.63
C ILE A 206 10.99 -11.65 12.15
N GLY A 207 11.58 -11.24 11.03
CA GLY A 207 11.27 -9.99 10.36
C GLY A 207 10.46 -10.20 9.09
N TRP A 208 9.90 -9.11 8.56
CA TRP A 208 9.31 -9.08 7.23
C TRP A 208 9.67 -7.78 6.50
N PRO A 209 10.80 -7.75 5.77
CA PRO A 209 11.34 -6.53 5.16
C PRO A 209 10.39 -5.80 4.19
N GLY A 210 9.38 -6.48 3.64
CA GLY A 210 8.39 -5.90 2.73
C GLY A 210 7.06 -5.52 3.36
N LEU A 211 6.86 -5.70 4.67
CA LEU A 211 5.56 -5.50 5.31
C LEU A 211 5.15 -4.02 5.34
N TRP A 212 6.09 -3.14 5.69
CA TRP A 212 5.84 -1.70 5.76
C TRP A 212 5.30 -1.16 4.42
N SER A 213 5.94 -1.53 3.31
CA SER A 213 5.52 -1.06 1.98
C SER A 213 4.18 -1.68 1.53
N LEU A 214 3.81 -2.88 2.00
CA LEU A 214 2.46 -3.42 1.73
C LEU A 214 1.37 -2.67 2.47
N LEU A 215 1.64 -2.29 3.72
CA LEU A 215 0.69 -1.50 4.49
C LEU A 215 0.57 -0.08 3.91
N ALA A 216 1.66 0.49 3.39
CA ALA A 216 1.64 1.78 2.71
C ALA A 216 0.76 1.72 1.45
N VAL A 217 0.91 0.65 0.65
CA VAL A 217 0.02 0.41 -0.49
C VAL A 217 -1.43 0.20 -0.04
N THR A 218 -1.64 -0.50 1.08
CA THR A 218 -3.00 -0.73 1.62
C THR A 218 -3.70 0.58 1.97
N GLY A 219 -3.06 1.46 2.74
CA GLY A 219 -3.63 2.75 3.14
C GLY A 219 -3.87 3.68 1.95
N PHE A 220 -2.93 3.71 0.98
CA PHE A 220 -3.10 4.45 -0.27
C PHE A 220 -4.30 3.97 -1.10
N LEU A 221 -4.38 2.67 -1.39
CA LEU A 221 -5.45 2.10 -2.23
C LEU A 221 -6.83 2.21 -1.57
N ALA A 222 -6.89 2.30 -0.24
CA ALA A 222 -8.15 2.52 0.48
C ALA A 222 -8.81 3.86 0.18
N LYS A 223 -8.03 4.88 -0.25
CA LYS A 223 -8.56 6.20 -0.63
C LYS A 223 -9.19 6.22 -2.04
N PHE A 224 -9.05 5.15 -2.81
CA PHE A 224 -9.62 5.02 -4.16
C PHE A 224 -10.78 4.02 -4.19
N PRO A 225 -11.77 4.24 -5.08
CA PRO A 225 -12.88 3.31 -5.26
C PRO A 225 -12.44 1.96 -5.80
N ALA A 226 -13.34 0.98 -5.69
CA ALA A 226 -13.07 -0.38 -6.13
C ALA A 226 -12.69 -0.42 -7.63
N GLY A 227 -13.56 0.17 -8.45
CA GLY A 227 -13.48 0.05 -9.90
C GLY A 227 -13.85 -1.34 -10.39
N PRO A 228 -14.01 -1.50 -11.71
CA PRO A 228 -14.26 -2.79 -12.31
C PRO A 228 -13.05 -3.71 -12.12
N ILE A 229 -13.30 -5.02 -12.01
CA ILE A 229 -12.26 -6.06 -11.90
C ILE A 229 -11.58 -6.30 -13.26
N PHE A 230 -12.28 -5.97 -14.35
CA PHE A 230 -11.79 -6.03 -15.72
C PHE A 230 -11.74 -4.62 -16.29
N ALA A 231 -10.62 -4.22 -16.86
CA ALA A 231 -10.61 -3.08 -17.76
C ALA A 231 -11.12 -3.55 -19.12
N ASP A 232 -12.09 -2.83 -19.70
CA ASP A 232 -12.47 -2.99 -21.11
C ASP A 232 -11.28 -2.69 -22.04
#